data_AF-A0A954CS60-F1
#
_entry.id   AF-A0A954CS60-F1
#
_cell.length_a   1.000
_cell.length_b   1.000
_cell.length_c   1.000
_cell.angle_alpha   90.00
_cell.angle_beta   90.00
_cell.angle_gamma   90.00
#
_symmetry.space_group_name_H-M   'P 1'
#
loop_
_entity.id
_entity.type
_entity.pdbx_description
1 polymer ?
#
loop_
_entity_poly.entity_id
_entity_poly.type
_entity_poly.pdbx_seq_one_letter_code
_entity_poly.pdbx_strand_id
1 'polypeptide(L)'
;PPVVTGFLLLALVGRSGPLGSAWEAVTGGRIAYTTGACVIAAAVVGFPLMVEGIRLSVLGVDPKLEMVSRSLGRGRLSTFLRVTLPLALPGVIGGAVLSFARALGEFGATIVLAGNIEGETRTIPVAVYTLMNSTDGEAGVMRLVAVSVAMSLAALLAAGWLARRQRAKAGR
;
A
#
# COMPACT_ATOMS: atom_id res chain seq x y z
N PRO A 1 12.68 -10.46 0.12
CA PRO A 1 12.38 -10.73 1.55
C PRO A 1 12.11 -9.42 2.30
N PRO A 2 11.01 -9.27 3.07
CA PRO A 2 10.61 -7.96 3.60
C PRO A 2 11.61 -7.33 4.56
N VAL A 3 12.30 -8.14 5.37
CA VAL A 3 13.37 -7.67 6.27
C VAL A 3 14.53 -7.03 5.48
N VAL A 4 14.90 -7.63 4.34
CA VAL A 4 15.93 -7.07 3.44
C VAL A 4 15.46 -5.74 2.86
N THR A 5 14.19 -5.64 2.46
CA THR A 5 13.60 -4.38 2.00
C THR A 5 13.65 -3.32 3.10
N GLY A 6 13.29 -3.67 4.35
CA GLY A 6 13.40 -2.78 5.50
C GLY A 6 14.83 -2.30 5.76
N PHE A 7 15.81 -3.20 5.66
CA PHE A 7 17.22 -2.86 5.82
C PHE A 7 17.70 -1.90 4.74
N LEU A 8 17.36 -2.15 3.47
CA LEU A 8 17.70 -1.24 2.37
C LEU A 8 17.05 0.14 2.55
N LEU A 9 15.79 0.17 2.98
CA LEU A 9 15.12 1.43 3.29
C LEU A 9 15.81 2.14 4.45
N LEU A 10 16.16 1.44 5.52
CA LEU A 10 16.89 2.04 6.65
C LEU A 10 18.28 2.56 6.21
N ALA A 11 18.98 1.86 5.33
CA ALA A 11 20.26 2.32 4.78
C ALA A 11 20.10 3.59 3.93
N LEU A 12 18.94 3.79 3.28
CA LEU A 12 18.66 4.96 2.45
C LEU A 12 18.11 6.15 3.24
N VAL A 13 17.08 5.93 4.06
CA VAL A 13 16.31 6.97 4.77
C VAL A 13 16.61 7.05 6.27
N GLY A 14 17.45 6.17 6.80
CA GLY A 14 17.97 6.26 8.17
C GLY A 14 18.92 7.44 8.35
N ARG A 15 19.32 7.69 9.60
CA ARG A 15 20.09 8.89 9.99
C ARG A 15 21.37 9.09 9.17
N SER A 16 22.13 8.02 8.96
CA SER A 16 23.38 8.04 8.18
C SER A 16 23.17 7.79 6.68
N GLY A 17 21.92 7.59 6.26
CA GLY A 17 21.58 7.34 4.86
C GLY A 17 21.60 8.63 4.03
N PRO A 18 21.82 8.54 2.71
CA PRO A 18 21.89 9.71 1.83
C PRO A 18 20.58 10.51 1.81
N LEU A 19 19.42 9.84 1.83
CA LEU A 19 18.13 10.52 1.83
C LEU A 19 17.74 11.00 3.24
N GLY A 20 18.06 10.22 4.27
CA GLY A 20 17.75 10.58 5.66
C GLY A 20 18.56 11.78 6.14
N SER A 21 19.86 11.82 5.86
CA SER A 21 20.72 12.96 6.22
C SER A 21 20.35 14.24 5.47
N ALA A 22 20.02 14.15 4.17
CA ALA A 22 19.52 15.29 3.40
C ALA A 22 18.19 15.81 3.96
N TRP A 23 17.28 14.92 4.35
CA TRP A 23 16.03 15.30 4.99
C TRP A 23 16.23 15.97 6.35
N GLU A 24 17.11 15.40 7.20
CA GLU A 24 17.44 15.98 8.51
C GLU A 24 18.11 17.36 8.36
N ALA A 25 18.93 17.57 7.33
CA ALA A 25 19.54 18.87 7.05
C ALA A 25 18.52 19.97 6.68
N VAL A 26 17.44 19.60 5.97
CA VAL A 26 16.41 20.57 5.53
C VAL A 26 15.32 20.78 6.59
N THR A 27 14.92 19.71 7.29
CA THR A 27 13.75 19.74 8.18
C THR A 27 14.10 19.71 9.67
N GLY A 28 15.32 19.31 10.02
CA GLY A 28 15.73 19.00 11.40
C GLY A 28 15.13 17.70 11.97
N GLY A 29 14.26 17.01 11.22
CA GLY A 29 13.56 15.81 11.66
C GLY A 29 14.16 14.53 11.11
N ARG A 30 13.82 13.38 11.72
CA ARG A 30 14.24 12.04 11.25
C ARG A 30 13.07 11.31 10.60
N ILE A 31 13.37 10.47 9.61
CA ILE A 31 12.38 9.62 8.96
C ILE A 31 12.28 8.26 9.66
N ALA A 32 13.42 7.60 9.92
CA ALA A 32 13.45 6.33 10.62
C ALA A 32 12.87 6.45 12.04
N TYR A 33 12.23 5.37 12.51
CA TYR A 33 11.58 5.32 13.82
C TYR A 33 10.41 6.31 14.01
N THR A 34 9.75 6.71 12.92
CA THR A 34 8.54 7.55 12.96
C THR A 34 7.36 6.85 12.28
N THR A 35 6.16 7.39 12.48
CA THR A 35 4.95 6.95 11.74
C THR A 35 5.13 7.10 10.22
N GLY A 36 5.92 8.08 9.77
CA GLY A 36 6.28 8.24 8.37
C GLY A 36 7.09 7.06 7.83
N ALA A 37 8.00 6.50 8.64
CA ALA A 37 8.71 5.27 8.30
C ALA A 37 7.76 4.06 8.15
N CYS A 38 6.72 3.95 8.98
CA CYS A 38 5.67 2.93 8.78
C CYS A 38 4.98 3.07 7.43
N VAL A 39 4.62 4.30 7.04
CA VAL A 39 3.98 4.59 5.75
C VAL A 39 4.91 4.24 4.58
N ILE A 40 6.19 4.58 4.67
CA ILE A 40 7.18 4.26 3.63
C ILE A 40 7.35 2.75 3.49
N ALA A 41 7.51 2.01 4.59
CA ALA A 41 7.63 0.55 4.56
C ALA A 41 6.40 -0.09 3.91
N ALA A 42 5.19 0.30 4.36
CA ALA A 42 3.93 -0.16 3.81
C ALA A 42 3.79 0.15 2.31
N ALA A 43 4.12 1.38 1.90
CA ALA A 43 4.05 1.82 0.51
C ALA A 43 4.99 1.00 -0.38
N VAL A 44 6.27 0.87 -0.01
CA VAL A 44 7.26 0.15 -0.83
C VAL A 44 6.88 -1.31 -1.02
N VAL A 45 6.33 -1.93 0.02
CA VAL A 45 5.90 -3.33 -0.03
C VAL A 45 4.59 -3.52 -0.81
N GLY A 46 3.63 -2.60 -0.68
CA GLY A 46 2.33 -2.69 -1.38
C GLY A 46 2.39 -2.21 -2.83
N PHE A 47 3.31 -1.31 -3.15
CA PHE A 47 3.39 -0.62 -4.44
C PHE A 47 3.42 -1.56 -5.66
N PRO A 48 4.21 -2.67 -5.69
CA PRO A 48 4.23 -3.57 -6.84
C PRO A 48 2.85 -4.16 -7.18
N LEU A 49 2.06 -4.50 -6.15
CA LEU A 49 0.70 -5.05 -6.35
C LEU A 49 -0.26 -3.99 -6.86
N MET A 50 -0.11 -2.74 -6.39
CA MET A 50 -0.88 -1.62 -6.90
C MET A 50 -0.61 -1.39 -8.39
N VAL A 51 0.68 -1.33 -8.76
CA VAL A 51 1.11 -1.12 -10.14
C VAL A 51 0.62 -2.23 -11.06
N GLU A 52 0.70 -3.49 -10.64
CA GLU A 52 0.23 -4.61 -11.45
C GLU A 52 -1.29 -4.53 -11.69
N GLY A 53 -2.08 -4.24 -10.64
CA GLY A 53 -3.53 -4.05 -10.78
C GLY A 53 -3.89 -2.90 -11.72
N ILE A 54 -3.19 -1.77 -11.61
CA ILE A 54 -3.37 -0.61 -12.50
C ILE A 54 -3.00 -0.98 -13.94
N ARG A 55 -1.84 -1.63 -14.14
CA ARG A 55 -1.30 -2.00 -15.45
C ARG A 55 -2.26 -2.93 -16.19
N LEU A 56 -2.75 -3.97 -15.54
CA LEU A 56 -3.71 -4.90 -16.13
C LEU A 56 -5.01 -4.19 -16.52
N SER A 57 -5.45 -3.21 -15.73
CA SER A 57 -6.66 -2.45 -16.05
C SER A 57 -6.48 -1.52 -17.25
N VAL A 58 -5.34 -0.84 -17.34
CA VAL A 58 -5.01 0.06 -18.46
C VAL A 58 -4.86 -0.75 -19.75
N LEU A 59 -4.20 -1.91 -19.70
CA LEU A 59 -4.07 -2.83 -20.84
C LEU A 59 -5.42 -3.41 -21.29
N GLY A 60 -6.42 -3.44 -20.40
CA GLY A 60 -7.78 -3.88 -20.73
C GLY A 60 -8.64 -2.83 -21.46
N VAL A 61 -8.17 -1.58 -21.60
CA VAL A 61 -8.91 -0.53 -22.32
C VAL A 61 -8.79 -0.76 -23.83
N ASP A 62 -9.92 -0.77 -24.56
CA ASP A 62 -9.92 -0.92 -26.03
C ASP A 62 -9.18 0.25 -26.70
N PRO A 63 -8.08 -0.01 -27.44
CA PRO A 63 -7.33 1.02 -28.15
C PRO A 63 -8.18 1.84 -29.13
N LYS A 64 -9.30 1.28 -29.63
CA LYS A 64 -10.22 2.00 -30.52
C LYS A 64 -10.82 3.24 -29.86
N LEU A 65 -11.14 3.18 -28.57
CA LEU A 65 -11.69 4.32 -27.84
C LEU A 65 -10.69 5.48 -27.76
N GLU A 66 -9.40 5.16 -27.61
CA GLU A 66 -8.33 6.16 -27.66
C GLU A 66 -8.14 6.73 -29.07
N MET A 67 -8.21 5.88 -30.11
CA MET A 67 -8.13 6.33 -31.49
C MET A 67 -9.27 7.29 -31.86
N VAL A 68 -10.50 7.00 -31.45
CA VAL A 68 -11.66 7.89 -31.64
C VAL A 68 -11.48 9.21 -30.90
N SER A 69 -10.95 9.18 -29.67
CA SER A 69 -10.64 10.41 -28.94
C SER A 69 -9.63 11.28 -29.70
N ARG A 70 -8.56 10.66 -30.24
CA ARG A 70 -7.53 11.37 -31.02
C ARG A 70 -8.05 11.88 -32.36
N SER A 71 -8.94 11.15 -33.04
CA SER A 71 -9.54 11.61 -34.31
C SER A 71 -10.43 12.84 -34.12
N LEU A 72 -11.01 13.02 -32.93
CA LEU A 72 -11.72 14.24 -32.51
C LEU A 72 -10.79 15.39 -32.10
N GLY A 73 -9.49 15.32 -32.44
CA GLY A 73 -8.50 16.36 -32.18
C GLY A 73 -8.00 16.43 -30.73
N ARG A 74 -8.28 15.43 -29.88
CA ARG A 74 -7.79 15.42 -28.49
C ARG A 74 -6.33 14.97 -28.42
N GLY A 75 -5.53 15.69 -27.64
CA GLY A 75 -4.15 15.31 -27.33
C GLY A 75 -4.07 14.15 -26.34
N ARG A 76 -2.88 13.53 -26.24
CA ARG A 76 -2.60 12.33 -25.41
C ARG A 76 -3.08 12.47 -23.96
N LEU A 77 -2.80 13.61 -23.32
CA LEU A 77 -3.20 13.85 -21.93
C LEU A 77 -4.73 13.92 -21.78
N SER A 78 -5.44 14.54 -22.74
CA SER A 78 -6.90 14.59 -22.72
C SER A 78 -7.52 13.21 -22.97
N THR A 79 -6.94 12.39 -23.86
CA THR A 79 -7.39 11.02 -24.08
C THR A 79 -7.18 10.16 -22.83
N PHE A 80 -6.01 10.26 -22.20
CA PHE A 80 -5.73 9.54 -20.96
C PHE A 80 -6.73 9.91 -19.85
N LEU A 81 -6.90 11.20 -19.56
CA LEU A 81 -7.75 11.65 -18.45
C LEU A 81 -9.25 11.42 -18.68
N ARG A 82 -9.72 11.44 -19.94
CA ARG A 82 -11.16 11.35 -20.27
C ARG A 82 -11.61 9.99 -20.78
N VAL A 83 -10.69 9.13 -21.22
CA VAL A 83 -11.01 7.81 -21.79
C VAL A 83 -10.31 6.73 -20.99
N THR A 84 -8.97 6.68 -21.04
CA THR A 84 -8.19 5.59 -20.45
C THR A 84 -8.38 5.49 -18.94
N LEU A 85 -8.21 6.60 -18.21
CA LEU A 85 -8.26 6.62 -16.75
C LEU A 85 -9.65 6.30 -16.19
N PRO A 86 -10.77 6.87 -16.69
CA PRO A 86 -12.11 6.49 -16.22
C PRO A 86 -12.44 5.01 -16.49
N LEU A 87 -12.03 4.47 -17.64
CA LEU A 87 -12.25 3.06 -17.98
C LEU A 87 -11.36 2.11 -17.18
N ALA A 88 -10.14 2.53 -16.85
CA ALA A 88 -9.22 1.76 -16.01
C ALA A 88 -9.48 1.94 -14.50
N LEU A 89 -10.35 2.88 -14.10
CA LEU A 89 -10.61 3.20 -12.69
C LEU A 89 -11.00 1.98 -11.83
N PRO A 90 -11.81 1.02 -12.30
CA PRO A 90 -12.13 -0.17 -11.51
C PRO A 90 -10.89 -0.98 -11.13
N GLY A 91 -9.91 -1.14 -12.03
CA GLY A 91 -8.68 -1.85 -11.72
C GLY A 91 -7.65 -1.00 -11.00
N VAL A 92 -7.67 0.34 -11.14
CA VAL A 92 -6.91 1.24 -10.25
C VAL A 92 -7.34 1.05 -8.79
N ILE A 93 -8.65 1.06 -8.55
CA ILE A 93 -9.21 0.83 -7.22
C ILE A 93 -8.92 -0.60 -6.75
N GLY A 94 -9.07 -1.60 -7.63
CA GLY A 94 -8.72 -2.99 -7.31
C GLY A 94 -7.26 -3.15 -6.89
N GLY A 95 -6.33 -2.55 -7.64
CA GLY A 95 -4.90 -2.54 -7.31
C GLY A 95 -4.60 -1.83 -5.99
N ALA A 96 -5.24 -0.69 -5.72
CA ALA A 96 -5.09 0.04 -4.46
C ALA A 96 -5.56 -0.81 -3.26
N VAL A 97 -6.68 -1.53 -3.38
CA VAL A 97 -7.18 -2.39 -2.32
C VAL A 97 -6.28 -3.60 -2.08
N LEU A 98 -5.75 -4.22 -3.14
CA LEU A 98 -4.78 -5.32 -3.02
C LEU A 98 -3.49 -4.87 -2.34
N SER A 99 -2.98 -3.68 -2.71
CA SER A 99 -1.82 -3.07 -2.07
C SER A 99 -2.06 -2.79 -0.59
N PHE A 100 -3.23 -2.24 -0.25
CA PHE A 100 -3.63 -2.01 1.15
C PHE A 100 -3.70 -3.32 1.95
N ALA A 101 -4.33 -4.36 1.41
CA ALA A 101 -4.40 -5.67 2.04
C ALA A 101 -2.99 -6.26 2.28
N ARG A 102 -2.07 -6.08 1.31
CA ARG A 102 -0.68 -6.49 1.48
C ARG A 102 0.05 -5.69 2.55
N ALA A 103 -0.16 -4.37 2.59
CA ALA A 103 0.47 -3.48 3.55
C ALA A 103 0.01 -3.74 5.00
N LEU A 104 -1.27 -4.10 5.22
CA LEU A 104 -1.80 -4.45 6.54
C LEU A 104 -1.04 -5.61 7.21
N GLY A 105 -0.63 -6.59 6.40
CA GLY A 105 0.14 -7.74 6.87
C GLY A 105 1.65 -7.50 6.93
N GLU A 106 2.13 -6.27 6.66
CA GLU A 106 3.55 -6.01 6.60
C GLU A 106 4.19 -5.88 8.00
N PHE A 107 5.17 -6.75 8.24
CA PHE A 107 5.89 -6.84 9.50
C PHE A 107 7.39 -6.54 9.33
N GLY A 108 8.05 -7.24 8.39
CA GLY A 108 9.51 -7.30 8.32
C GLY A 108 10.17 -5.98 7.90
N ALA A 109 9.61 -5.28 6.91
CA ALA A 109 10.11 -3.97 6.53
C ALA A 109 9.84 -2.92 7.62
N THR A 110 8.66 -2.98 8.23
CA THR A 110 8.21 -2.05 9.27
C THR A 110 9.06 -2.15 10.53
N ILE A 111 9.30 -3.35 11.06
CA ILE A 111 10.06 -3.52 12.30
C ILE A 111 11.51 -3.04 12.16
N VAL A 112 12.11 -3.21 10.97
CA VAL A 112 13.49 -2.76 10.71
C VAL A 112 13.57 -1.25 10.56
N LEU A 113 12.63 -0.63 9.84
CA LEU A 113 12.69 0.80 9.51
C LEU A 113 12.07 1.71 10.59
N ALA A 114 10.95 1.29 11.18
CA ALA A 114 10.15 2.07 12.12
C ALA A 114 10.27 1.58 13.58
N GLY A 115 10.83 0.39 13.80
CA GLY A 115 10.96 -0.20 15.13
C GLY A 115 9.62 -0.59 15.76
N ASN A 116 9.62 -0.75 17.08
CA ASN A 116 8.46 -1.08 17.89
C ASN A 116 8.30 -0.05 19.02
N ILE A 117 7.81 1.15 18.69
CA ILE A 117 7.56 2.21 19.66
C ILE A 117 6.07 2.21 20.00
N GLU A 118 5.77 1.98 21.28
CA GLU A 118 4.40 1.98 21.79
C GLU A 118 3.72 3.33 21.58
N GLY A 119 2.47 3.31 21.10
CA GLY A 119 1.70 4.53 20.82
C GLY A 119 2.07 5.26 19.53
N GLU A 120 3.20 4.93 18.90
CA GLU A 120 3.72 5.67 17.72
C GLU A 120 3.85 4.76 16.48
N THR A 121 4.74 3.76 16.53
CA THR A 121 5.09 2.93 15.35
C THR A 121 4.66 1.48 15.49
N ARG A 122 4.11 1.08 16.64
CA ARG A 122 3.64 -0.29 16.89
C ARG A 122 2.41 -0.62 16.05
N THR A 123 2.61 -1.34 14.95
CA THR A 123 1.54 -1.91 14.13
C THR A 123 1.00 -3.20 14.74
N ILE A 124 -0.17 -3.65 14.28
CA ILE A 124 -0.79 -4.87 14.78
C ILE A 124 0.11 -6.11 14.60
N PRO A 125 0.75 -6.35 13.43
CA PRO A 125 1.69 -7.46 13.29
C PRO A 125 2.86 -7.41 14.27
N VAL A 126 3.38 -6.20 14.53
CA VAL A 126 4.47 -5.98 15.50
C VAL A 126 4.00 -6.22 16.93
N ALA A 127 2.79 -5.78 17.28
CA ALA A 127 2.19 -6.02 18.59
C ALA A 127 1.94 -7.51 18.84
N VAL A 128 1.40 -8.23 17.86
CA VAL A 128 1.23 -9.69 17.93
C VAL A 128 2.57 -10.37 18.17
N TYR A 129 3.60 -10.05 17.37
CA TYR A 129 4.93 -10.61 17.54
C TYR A 129 5.52 -10.32 18.93
N THR A 130 5.33 -9.09 19.44
CA THR A 130 5.82 -8.69 20.77
C THR A 130 5.15 -9.52 21.87
N LEU A 131 3.82 -9.66 21.81
CA LEU A 131 3.05 -10.40 22.81
C LEU A 131 3.32 -11.91 22.74
N MET A 132 3.52 -12.48 21.56
CA MET A 132 3.89 -13.89 21.39
C MET A 132 5.21 -14.25 22.09
N ASN A 133 6.11 -13.29 22.27
CA ASN A 133 7.39 -13.48 22.96
C ASN A 133 7.33 -13.06 24.44
N SER A 134 6.15 -12.75 24.98
CA SER A 134 5.95 -12.37 26.38
C SER A 134 5.31 -13.51 27.18
N THR A 135 5.65 -13.62 28.46
CA THR A 135 5.25 -14.73 29.33
C THR A 135 3.73 -14.84 29.55
N ASP A 136 3.00 -13.71 29.58
CA ASP A 136 1.53 -13.66 29.80
C ASP A 136 0.77 -13.07 28.59
N GLY A 137 1.35 -13.12 27.40
CA GLY A 137 0.82 -12.45 26.21
C GLY A 137 -0.36 -13.14 25.52
N GLU A 138 -0.68 -14.38 25.88
CA GLU A 138 -1.56 -15.26 25.10
C GLU A 138 -2.97 -14.67 24.87
N ALA A 139 -3.59 -14.11 25.92
CA ALA A 139 -4.89 -13.45 25.81
C ALA A 139 -4.85 -12.21 24.90
N GLY A 140 -3.75 -11.45 24.94
CA GLY A 140 -3.54 -10.29 24.07
C GLY A 140 -3.32 -10.69 22.60
N VAL A 141 -2.53 -11.75 22.36
CA VAL A 141 -2.32 -12.33 21.03
C VAL A 141 -3.66 -12.74 20.42
N MET A 142 -4.48 -13.51 21.14
CA MET A 142 -5.77 -13.98 20.62
C MET A 142 -6.71 -12.84 20.23
N ARG A 143 -6.76 -11.76 21.02
CA ARG A 143 -7.55 -10.56 20.68
C ARG A 143 -7.05 -9.88 19.41
N LEU A 144 -5.74 -9.65 19.29
CA LEU A 144 -5.17 -8.98 18.12
C LEU A 144 -5.26 -9.84 16.86
N VAL A 145 -5.12 -11.16 16.98
CA VAL A 145 -5.33 -12.10 15.88
C VAL A 145 -6.78 -12.05 15.41
N ALA A 146 -7.75 -12.09 16.31
CA ALA A 146 -9.18 -11.98 15.97
C ALA A 146 -9.48 -10.66 15.22
N VAL A 147 -8.95 -9.53 15.72
CA VAL A 147 -9.09 -8.22 15.05
C VAL A 147 -8.42 -8.22 13.67
N SER A 148 -7.22 -8.80 13.54
CA SER A 148 -6.50 -8.88 12.27
C SER A 148 -7.26 -9.69 11.22
N VAL A 149 -7.82 -10.84 11.63
CA VAL A 149 -8.64 -11.70 10.77
C VAL A 149 -9.92 -10.97 10.37
N ALA A 150 -10.62 -10.34 11.32
CA ALA A 150 -11.83 -9.58 11.04
C ALA A 150 -11.59 -8.44 10.05
N MET A 151 -10.52 -7.66 10.24
CA MET A 151 -10.15 -6.59 9.31
C MET A 151 -9.76 -7.12 7.94
N SER A 152 -9.01 -8.23 7.87
CA SER A 152 -8.61 -8.84 6.60
C SER A 152 -9.83 -9.32 5.81
N LEU A 153 -10.78 -9.98 6.49
CA LEU A 153 -12.04 -10.40 5.89
C LEU A 153 -12.89 -9.20 5.45
N ALA A 154 -13.01 -8.17 6.29
CA ALA A 154 -13.72 -6.94 5.93
C ALA A 154 -13.11 -6.27 4.70
N ALA A 155 -11.78 -6.17 4.63
CA ALA A 155 -11.06 -5.61 3.50
C ALA A 155 -11.31 -6.43 2.21
N LEU A 156 -11.23 -7.77 2.29
CA LEU A 156 -11.50 -8.65 1.15
C LEU A 156 -12.95 -8.56 0.66
N LEU A 157 -13.93 -8.56 1.58
CA LEU A 157 -15.34 -8.43 1.24
C LEU A 157 -15.64 -7.05 0.62
N ALA A 158 -15.08 -5.98 1.18
CA ALA A 158 -15.17 -4.63 0.62
C ALA A 158 -14.57 -4.57 -0.79
N ALA A 159 -13.38 -5.18 -0.99
CA ALA A 159 -12.74 -5.28 -2.31
C ALA A 159 -13.65 -5.96 -3.33
N GLY A 160 -14.20 -7.12 -2.97
CA GLY A 160 -15.07 -7.90 -3.84
C GLY A 160 -16.37 -7.18 -4.17
N TRP A 161 -16.98 -6.52 -3.18
CA TRP A 161 -18.20 -5.74 -3.37
C TRP A 161 -17.97 -4.52 -4.28
N LEU A 162 -16.86 -3.81 -4.08
CA LEU A 162 -16.52 -2.62 -4.87
C LEU A 162 -16.23 -2.98 -6.32
N ALA A 163 -15.52 -4.10 -6.55
CA ALA A 163 -15.27 -4.64 -7.89
C ALA A 163 -16.57 -5.05 -8.60
N ARG A 164 -17.51 -5.70 -7.90
CA ARG A 164 -18.82 -6.09 -8.45
C ARG A 164 -19.68 -4.89 -8.82
N ARG A 165 -19.76 -3.87 -7.95
CA ARG A 165 -20.52 -2.64 -8.21
C ARG A 165 -20.02 -1.89 -9.44
N GLN A 166 -18.71 -1.90 -9.69
CA GLN A 166 -18.14 -1.20 -10.83
C GLN A 166 -18.31 -1.94 -12.14
N ARG A 167 -18.20 -3.27 -12.16
CA ARG A 167 -18.58 -4.07 -13.35
C ARG A 167 -20.04 -3.84 -13.76
N ALA A 168 -20.94 -3.74 -12.77
CA ALA A 168 -22.35 -3.44 -13.02
C ALA A 168 -22.60 -2.02 -13.57
N LYS A 169 -21.71 -1.05 -13.30
CA LYS A 169 -21.78 0.29 -13.88
C LYS A 169 -21.12 0.40 -15.26
N ALA A 170 -20.07 -0.38 -15.52
CA ALA A 170 -19.36 -0.38 -16.81
C ALA A 170 -20.08 -1.18 -17.91
N GLY A 171 -21.01 -2.07 -17.54
CA GLY A 171 -21.88 -2.79 -18.49
C GLY A 171 -23.20 -2.08 -18.82
N ARG A 172 -23.37 -0.82 -18.42
CA ARG A 172 -24.49 0.07 -18.79
C ARG A 172 -23.94 1.23 -19.61
#